data_AF-A0A396NVB4-F1
#
_entry.id   AF-A0A396NVB4-F1
#
_cell.length_a   1.000
_cell.length_b   1.000
_cell.length_c   1.000
_cell.angle_alpha   90.00
_cell.angle_beta   90.00
_cell.angle_gamma   90.00
#
_symmetry.space_group_name_H-M   'P 1'
#
loop_
_entity.id
_entity.type
_entity.pdbx_description
1 polymer ?
#
loop_
_entity_poly.entity_id
_entity_poly.type
_entity_poly.pdbx_seq_one_letter_code
_entity_poly.pdbx_strand_id
1 'polypeptide(L)'
;MDAALGWKTEKTDRALTLRLPAVSEGEYQRICSLLEKTVYGGIMLEPFEERALDRFLYHLTGQDMKKSLGMWLKLHYACLKKRK
;
A
#
# COMPACT_ATOMS: atom_id res chain seq x y z
N MET A 1 -15.24 14.06 -10.69
CA MET A 1 -15.38 13.68 -9.27
C MET A 1 -14.00 13.18 -8.87
N ASP A 2 -13.19 14.05 -8.30
CA ASP A 2 -11.82 13.70 -7.89
C ASP A 2 -11.90 12.97 -6.56
N ALA A 3 -12.15 11.66 -6.63
CA ALA A 3 -12.15 10.80 -5.47
C ALA A 3 -10.70 10.62 -5.00
N ALA A 4 -10.27 11.40 -4.01
CA ALA A 4 -9.03 11.18 -3.30
C ALA A 4 -9.30 10.31 -2.06
N LEU A 5 -8.50 9.28 -1.83
CA LEU A 5 -8.54 8.37 -0.66
C LEU A 5 -8.15 9.07 0.66
N GLY A 6 -8.06 10.40 0.64
CA GLY A 6 -7.28 11.16 1.58
C GLY A 6 -8.06 12.18 2.42
N TRP A 7 -8.83 11.75 3.42
CA TRP A 7 -9.28 12.69 4.45
C TRP A 7 -8.08 13.12 5.32
N LYS A 8 -7.62 14.37 5.16
CA LYS A 8 -6.51 14.97 5.93
C LYS A 8 -5.15 14.25 5.78
N THR A 9 -4.77 13.82 4.57
CA THR A 9 -3.54 13.05 4.28
C THR A 9 -2.27 13.63 4.89
N GLU A 10 -2.08 14.95 4.85
CA GLU A 10 -0.91 15.61 5.43
C GLU A 10 -0.86 15.45 6.96
N LYS A 11 -2.01 15.50 7.64
CA LYS A 11 -2.07 15.31 9.09
C LYS A 11 -1.82 13.86 9.48
N THR A 12 -2.34 12.91 8.70
CA THR A 12 -2.10 11.49 8.91
C THR A 12 -0.67 11.09 8.59
N ASP A 13 -0.07 11.63 7.54
CA ASP A 13 1.33 11.41 7.17
C ASP A 13 2.26 11.87 8.30
N ARG A 14 2.10 13.11 8.78
CA ARG A 14 2.86 13.60 9.94
C ARG A 14 2.65 12.75 11.20
N ALA A 15 1.42 12.33 11.47
CA ALA A 15 1.12 11.47 12.62
C ALA A 15 1.76 10.07 12.48
N LEU A 16 1.88 9.55 11.26
CA LEU A 16 2.55 8.28 10.96
C LEU A 16 4.06 8.41 11.13
N THR A 17 4.70 9.44 10.57
CA THR A 17 6.13 9.67 10.74
C THR A 17 6.52 9.85 12.21
N LEU A 18 5.67 10.50 13.02
CA LEU A 18 5.89 10.65 14.46
C LEU A 18 5.78 9.34 15.24
N ARG A 19 4.90 8.41 14.82
CA ARG A 19 4.64 7.14 15.52
C ARG A 19 5.53 6.00 15.03
N LEU A 20 5.92 6.03 13.75
CA LEU A 20 6.66 4.99 13.07
C LEU A 20 7.89 5.63 12.41
N PRO A 21 9.06 5.60 13.08
CA PRO A 21 10.29 6.20 12.54
C PRO A 21 10.75 5.58 11.22
N ALA A 22 10.22 4.41 10.88
CA ALA A 22 10.54 3.68 9.66
C ALA A 22 9.77 4.18 8.44
N VAL A 23 8.75 5.02 8.62
CA VAL A 23 7.97 5.65 7.56
C VAL A 23 8.52 7.04 7.28
N SER A 24 8.87 7.30 6.02
CA SER A 24 9.38 8.62 5.59
C SER A 24 8.23 9.62 5.41
N GLU A 25 8.51 10.90 5.57
CA GLU A 25 7.54 11.96 5.27
C GLU A 25 7.10 11.91 3.79
N GLY A 26 5.80 12.02 3.55
CA GLY A 26 5.19 11.94 2.23
C GLY A 26 5.02 10.52 1.67
N GLU A 27 5.51 9.47 2.34
CA GLU A 27 5.29 8.09 1.90
C GLU A 27 3.82 7.73 1.91
N TYR A 28 3.06 8.13 2.94
CA TYR A 28 1.63 7.81 3.02
C TYR A 28 0.85 8.50 1.90
N GLN A 29 1.17 9.77 1.61
CA GLN A 29 0.57 10.49 0.49
C GLN A 29 0.82 9.79 -0.84
N ARG A 30 2.06 9.35 -1.07
CA ARG A 30 2.43 8.61 -2.28
C ARG A 30 1.67 7.29 -2.40
N ILE A 31 1.52 6.54 -1.30
CA ILE A 31 0.74 5.30 -1.30
C ILE A 31 -0.74 5.56 -1.57
N CYS A 32 -1.33 6.63 -1.01
CA CYS A 32 -2.70 7.03 -1.34
C CYS A 32 -2.88 7.27 -2.84
N SER A 33 -1.95 7.97 -3.49
CA SER A 33 -2.00 8.19 -4.94
C SER A 33 -1.88 6.89 -5.75
N LEU A 34 -1.04 5.95 -5.32
CA LEU A 34 -0.94 4.63 -5.95
C LEU A 34 -2.23 3.81 -5.78
N LEU A 35 -2.84 3.88 -4.60
CA LEU A 35 -4.13 3.23 -4.34
C LEU A 35 -5.26 3.86 -5.16
N GLU A 36 -5.29 5.18 -5.32
CA GLU A 36 -6.25 5.85 -6.19
C GLU A 36 -6.06 5.43 -7.65
N LYS A 37 -4.83 5.40 -8.14
CA LYS A 37 -4.47 4.94 -9.51
C LYS A 37 -4.97 3.52 -9.79
N THR A 38 -4.87 2.62 -8.81
CA THR A 38 -5.30 1.22 -8.94
C THR A 38 -6.79 1.02 -8.74
N VAL A 39 -7.35 1.52 -7.64
CA VAL A 39 -8.73 1.29 -7.23
C VAL A 39 -9.71 2.10 -8.06
N TYR A 40 -9.39 3.37 -8.34
CA TYR A 40 -10.25 4.26 -9.11
C TYR A 40 -9.83 4.33 -10.58
N GLY A 41 -8.54 4.31 -10.87
CA GLY A 41 -8.03 4.33 -12.24
C GLY A 41 -8.10 2.98 -12.94
N GLY A 42 -8.17 1.86 -12.21
CA GLY A 42 -8.08 0.51 -12.79
C GLY A 42 -6.72 0.22 -13.45
N ILE A 43 -5.71 1.05 -13.18
CA ILE A 43 -4.37 0.95 -13.79
C ILE A 43 -3.52 0.03 -12.93
N MET A 44 -2.86 -0.95 -13.56
CA MET A 44 -1.88 -1.77 -12.85
C MET A 44 -0.67 -0.95 -12.45
N LEU A 45 -0.19 -1.18 -11.23
CA LEU A 45 1.04 -0.56 -10.73
C LEU A 45 2.24 -1.11 -11.48
N GLU A 46 3.22 -0.25 -11.71
CA GLU A 46 4.51 -0.71 -12.20
C GLU A 46 5.25 -1.48 -11.09
N PRO A 47 6.14 -2.43 -11.43
CA PRO A 47 6.83 -3.25 -10.43
C PRO A 47 7.59 -2.45 -9.35
N PHE A 48 7.99 -1.21 -9.63
CA PHE A 48 8.62 -0.35 -8.62
C PHE A 48 7.61 0.37 -7.72
N GLU A 49 6.40 0.63 -8.21
CA GLU A 49 5.28 1.18 -7.43
C GLU A 49 4.74 0.13 -6.47
N GLU A 50 4.60 -1.11 -6.93
CA GLU A 50 4.23 -2.25 -6.07
C GLU A 50 5.25 -2.44 -4.92
N ARG A 51 6.56 -2.39 -5.23
CA ARG A 51 7.61 -2.46 -4.19
C ARG A 51 7.53 -1.34 -3.17
N ALA A 52 7.14 -0.13 -3.57
CA ALA A 52 6.96 0.99 -2.64
C ALA A 52 5.80 0.71 -1.68
N LEU A 53 4.71 0.15 -2.20
CA LEU A 53 3.53 -0.22 -1.43
C LEU A 53 3.84 -1.37 -0.44
N ASP A 54 4.55 -2.41 -0.90
CA ASP A 54 5.02 -3.51 -0.06
C ASP A 54 5.94 -3.04 1.07
N ARG A 55 6.89 -2.15 0.75
CA ARG A 55 7.80 -1.57 1.75
C ARG A 55 7.03 -0.77 2.80
N PHE A 56 6.07 0.04 2.38
CA PHE A 56 5.25 0.82 3.29
C PHE A 56 4.40 -0.07 4.21
N LEU A 57 3.76 -1.10 3.65
CA LEU A 57 3.03 -2.09 4.44
C LEU A 57 3.94 -2.78 5.47
N TYR A 58 5.15 -3.16 5.07
CA TYR A 58 6.14 -3.74 5.98
C TYR A 58 6.49 -2.81 7.16
N HIS A 59 6.60 -1.50 6.91
CA HIS A 59 6.83 -0.51 7.96
C HIS A 59 5.61 -0.34 8.89
N LEU A 60 4.39 -0.49 8.38
CA LEU A 60 3.15 -0.41 9.17
C LEU A 60 2.90 -1.63 10.06
N THR A 61 3.14 -2.84 9.53
CA THR A 61 2.75 -4.09 10.19
C THR A 61 3.81 -4.67 11.12
N GLY A 62 5.02 -4.10 11.08
CA GLY A 62 6.20 -4.74 11.67
C GLY A 62 6.54 -6.07 11.00
N GLN A 63 7.65 -6.69 11.42
CA GLN A 63 8.19 -7.93 10.86
C GLN A 63 7.23 -9.14 10.89
N ASP A 64 6.13 -9.06 11.64
CA ASP A 64 5.21 -10.17 11.90
C ASP A 64 4.39 -10.58 10.65
N MET A 65 4.06 -9.63 9.77
CA MET A 65 3.26 -9.90 8.55
C MET A 65 4.04 -10.52 7.38
N LYS A 66 5.37 -10.66 7.44
CA LYS A 66 6.12 -11.34 6.36
C LYS A 66 5.66 -12.79 6.16
N LYS A 67 5.10 -13.40 7.21
CA LYS A 67 4.46 -14.73 7.13
C LYS A 67 3.04 -14.69 6.58
N SER A 68 2.28 -13.61 6.77
CA SER A 68 0.86 -13.54 6.39
C SER A 68 0.60 -12.91 5.03
N LEU A 69 1.33 -11.85 4.63
CA LEU A 69 1.04 -11.12 3.39
C LEU A 69 1.53 -11.88 2.15
N GLY A 70 2.73 -12.46 2.22
CA GLY A 70 3.22 -13.36 1.16
C GLY A 70 2.37 -14.63 1.03
N MET A 71 1.79 -15.11 2.13
CA MET A 71 0.83 -16.21 2.13
C MET A 71 -0.52 -15.78 1.56
N TRP A 72 -1.00 -14.58 1.90
CA TRP A 72 -2.21 -13.98 1.36
C TRP A 72 -2.12 -13.74 -0.15
N LEU A 73 -1.02 -13.16 -0.65
CA LEU A 73 -0.77 -13.00 -2.08
C LEU A 73 -0.69 -14.36 -2.79
N LYS A 74 0.01 -15.35 -2.22
CA LYS A 74 0.04 -16.71 -2.78
C LYS A 74 -1.36 -17.33 -2.89
N LEU A 75 -2.20 -17.19 -1.86
CA LEU A 75 -3.60 -17.65 -1.89
C LEU A 75 -4.42 -16.87 -2.92
N HIS A 76 -4.23 -15.55 -3.00
CA HIS A 76 -4.91 -14.68 -3.93
C HIS A 76 -4.60 -15.04 -5.40
N TYR A 77 -3.31 -15.17 -5.75
CA TYR A 77 -2.90 -15.57 -7.10
C TYR A 77 -3.19 -17.04 -7.41
N ALA A 78 -3.20 -17.93 -6.41
CA ALA A 78 -3.65 -19.31 -6.59
C ALA A 78 -5.15 -19.39 -6.94
N CYS A 79 -5.99 -18.56 -6.30
CA CYS A 79 -7.40 -18.43 -6.65
C CYS A 79 -7.60 -17.82 -8.06
N LEU A 80 -6.81 -16.83 -8.44
CA LEU A 80 -6.83 -16.25 -9.80
C LEU A 80 -6.44 -17.27 -10.88
N LYS A 81 -5.50 -18.16 -10.59
CA LYS A 81 -5.04 -19.19 -11.55
C LYS A 81 -6.04 -20.34 -11.76
N LYS A 82 -7.00 -20.54 -10.85
CA LYS A 82 -8.04 -21.57 -10.95
C LYS A 82 -9.30 -21.16 -11.72
N ARG A 83 -9.37 -19.93 -12.25
CA ARG A 83 -10.48 -19.45 -13.10
C ARG A 83 -10.10 -19.41 -14.60
N LYS A 84 -9.40 -20.44 -15.08
CA LYS A 84 -9.20 -20.71 -16.51
C LYS A 84 -9.61 -22.13 -16.81
#